data_AF-A0A7S0WIK5-F1
#
_entry.id   AF-A0A7S0WIK5-F1
#
_cell.length_a   1.000
_cell.length_b   1.000
_cell.length_c   1.000
_cell.angle_alpha   90.00
_cell.angle_beta   90.00
_cell.angle_gamma   90.00
#
_symmetry.space_group_name_H-M   'P 1'
#
loop_
_entity.id
_entity.type
_entity.pdbx_description
1 polymer ?
#
loop_
_entity_poly.entity_id
_entity_poly.type
_entity_poly.pdbx_seq_one_letter_code
_entity_poly.pdbx_strand_id
1 'polypeptide(L)'
;DIAVGKSGVGFTGTQRVGYDANIWLRSAVRVLVELSRGYLDPQVSGTESIYEFVKHAVPWEEVIPERDGLKFGVETRVWDCSQISSSHAAKIRVKDAICDALVDAT
;
A
#
# COMPACT_ATOMS: atom_id res chain seq x y z
N ASP A 1 -15.68 11.98 5.22
CA ASP A 1 -16.38 11.57 4.00
C ASP A 1 -16.52 10.05 3.91
N ILE A 2 -17.53 9.56 3.18
CA ILE A 2 -17.78 8.14 2.94
C ILE A 2 -17.96 7.95 1.43
N ALA A 3 -17.20 7.03 0.83
CA ALA A 3 -17.24 6.69 -0.58
C ALA A 3 -17.44 5.18 -0.77
N VAL A 4 -18.59 4.79 -1.30
CA VAL A 4 -18.90 3.37 -1.58
C VAL A 4 -18.24 2.96 -2.89
N GLY A 5 -17.47 1.87 -2.87
CA GLY A 5 -16.84 1.26 -4.03
C GLY A 5 -17.32 -0.16 -4.29
N LYS A 6 -16.91 -0.74 -5.43
CA LYS A 6 -17.33 -2.08 -5.87
C LYS A 6 -16.95 -3.21 -4.91
N SER A 7 -15.91 -3.02 -4.09
CA SER A 7 -15.39 -4.06 -3.19
C SER A 7 -14.96 -3.53 -1.83
N GLY A 8 -15.51 -2.39 -1.42
CA GLY A 8 -15.17 -1.76 -0.14
C GLY A 8 -15.79 -0.39 0.01
N VAL A 9 -15.57 0.23 1.17
CA VAL A 9 -16.00 1.59 1.48
C VAL A 9 -14.79 2.37 1.94
N GLY A 10 -14.50 3.48 1.27
CA GLY A 10 -13.50 4.44 1.71
C GLY A 10 -14.11 5.41 2.72
N PHE A 11 -13.40 5.71 3.79
CA PHE A 11 -13.81 6.71 4.77
C PHE A 11 -12.59 7.41 5.38
N THR A 12 -12.81 8.58 5.95
CA THR A 12 -11.79 9.35 6.64
C THR A 12 -12.15 9.55 8.11
N GLY A 13 -11.14 9.65 8.97
CA GLY A 13 -11.34 9.82 10.40
C GLY A 13 -10.02 9.83 11.16
N THR A 14 -10.12 9.99 12.48
CA THR A 14 -8.96 9.89 13.38
C THR A 14 -8.55 8.44 13.58
N GLN A 15 -7.41 8.21 14.24
CA GLN A 15 -6.98 6.86 14.63
C GLN A 15 -8.06 6.12 15.44
N ARG A 16 -8.80 6.84 16.29
CA ARG A 16 -9.94 6.29 17.04
C ARG A 16 -11.01 5.70 16.13
N VAL A 17 -11.34 6.40 15.04
CA VAL A 17 -12.31 5.90 14.05
C VAL A 17 -11.82 4.60 13.42
N GLY A 18 -10.51 4.46 13.16
CA GLY A 18 -9.91 3.21 12.70
C GLY A 18 -10.05 2.07 13.70
N TYR A 19 -9.83 2.32 15.00
CA TYR A 19 -10.04 1.33 16.06
C TYR A 19 -11.52 0.94 16.20
N ASP A 20 -12.41 1.94 16.25
CA ASP A 20 -13.86 1.71 16.33
C ASP A 20 -14.36 0.90 15.13
N ALA A 21 -13.86 1.17 13.92
CA ALA A 21 -14.20 0.41 12.72
C ALA A 21 -13.81 -1.07 12.84
N ASN A 22 -12.64 -1.37 13.40
CA ASN A 22 -12.21 -2.77 13.62
C ASN A 22 -13.09 -3.50 14.65
N ILE A 23 -13.63 -2.80 15.64
CA ILE A 23 -14.44 -3.39 16.71
C ILE A 23 -15.91 -3.56 16.28
N TRP A 24 -16.47 -2.57 15.56
CA TRP A 24 -17.92 -2.46 15.37
C TRP A 24 -18.41 -2.90 13.99
N LEU A 25 -17.56 -2.97 12.96
CA LEU A 25 -17.99 -3.39 11.63
C LEU A 25 -18.20 -4.91 11.56
N ARG A 26 -19.47 -5.32 11.47
CA ARG A 26 -19.85 -6.75 11.45
C ARG A 26 -19.75 -7.42 10.08
N SER A 27 -19.65 -6.64 9.01
CA SER A 27 -19.67 -7.13 7.62
C SER A 27 -18.38 -6.81 6.84
N ALA A 28 -17.44 -6.07 7.46
CA ALA A 28 -16.18 -5.75 6.81
C ALA A 28 -15.20 -6.93 6.93
N VAL A 29 -14.49 -7.25 5.84
CA VAL A 29 -13.47 -8.30 5.85
C VAL A 29 -12.17 -7.82 6.50
N ARG A 30 -11.79 -6.56 6.24
CA ARG A 30 -10.59 -5.91 6.81
C ARG A 30 -10.74 -4.40 6.79
N VAL A 31 -10.12 -3.72 7.74
CA VAL A 31 -9.95 -2.25 7.76
C VAL A 31 -8.49 -1.94 7.44
N LEU A 32 -8.25 -1.15 6.39
CA LEU A 32 -6.91 -0.78 5.94
C LEU A 32 -6.75 0.74 5.98
N VAL A 33 -5.54 1.20 6.25
CA VAL A 33 -5.16 2.60 6.10
C VAL A 33 -4.54 2.78 4.72
N GLU A 34 -5.10 3.69 3.93
CA GLU A 34 -4.50 4.06 2.65
C GLU A 34 -3.28 4.95 2.91
N LEU A 35 -2.10 4.48 2.52
CA LEU A 35 -0.84 5.23 2.67
C LEU A 35 -0.64 6.23 1.53
N SER A 36 -0.87 5.78 0.29
CA SER A 36 -0.77 6.61 -0.91
C SER A 36 -1.57 5.98 -2.05
N ARG A 37 -1.92 6.80 -3.04
CA ARG A 37 -2.58 6.38 -4.29
C ARG A 37 -1.97 7.14 -5.47
N GLY A 38 -1.89 6.48 -6.63
CA GLY A 38 -1.32 7.09 -7.83
C GLY A 38 -1.65 6.30 -9.09
N TYR A 39 -1.17 6.80 -10.23
CA TYR A 39 -1.30 6.17 -11.54
C TYR A 39 0.07 5.63 -11.99
N LEU A 40 0.05 4.55 -12.78
CA LEU A 40 1.26 4.06 -13.43
C LEU A 40 1.67 5.04 -14.54
N ASP A 41 2.95 5.40 -14.58
CA ASP A 41 3.54 6.24 -15.62
C ASP A 41 3.59 5.45 -16.94
N PRO A 42 2.86 5.90 -17.99
CA PRO A 42 2.80 5.21 -19.26
C PRO A 42 4.10 5.28 -20.09
N GLN A 43 5.07 6.13 -19.70
CA GLN A 43 6.34 6.29 -20.41
C GLN A 43 7.41 5.29 -19.97
N VAL A 44 7.22 4.63 -18.84
CA VAL A 44 8.16 3.64 -18.30
C VAL A 44 7.49 2.27 -18.16
N SER A 45 8.28 1.23 -17.86
CA SER A 45 7.71 -0.09 -17.59
C SER A 45 6.82 -0.05 -16.34
N GLY A 46 5.71 -0.78 -16.33
CA GLY A 46 4.80 -0.79 -15.17
C GLY A 46 5.50 -1.23 -13.87
N THR A 47 6.44 -2.16 -13.94
CA THR A 47 7.27 -2.59 -12.80
C THR A 47 8.18 -1.48 -12.26
N GLU A 48 8.68 -0.63 -13.14
CA GLU A 48 9.51 0.52 -12.75
C GLU A 48 8.64 1.62 -12.14
N SER A 49 7.51 1.92 -12.78
CA SER A 49 6.56 2.89 -12.24
C SER A 49 6.06 2.49 -10.84
N ILE A 50 5.82 1.20 -10.58
CA ILE A 50 5.50 0.71 -9.24
C ILE A 50 6.65 0.99 -8.26
N TYR A 51 7.87 0.63 -8.64
CA TYR A 51 9.02 0.73 -7.75
C TYR A 51 9.25 2.19 -7.34
N GLU A 52 9.32 3.10 -8.31
CA GLU A 52 9.51 4.52 -8.08
C GLU A 52 8.38 5.13 -7.24
N PHE A 53 7.13 4.78 -7.53
CA PHE A 53 5.99 5.25 -6.75
C PHE A 53 6.06 4.78 -5.29
N VAL A 54 6.33 3.48 -5.07
CA VAL A 54 6.33 2.89 -3.73
C VAL A 54 7.50 3.41 -2.91
N LYS A 55 8.69 3.55 -3.50
CA LYS A 55 9.89 4.03 -2.81
C LYS A 55 9.65 5.39 -2.14
N HIS A 56 8.85 6.24 -2.78
CA HIS A 56 8.54 7.60 -2.32
C HIS A 56 7.12 7.79 -1.79
N ALA A 57 6.37 6.70 -1.58
CA ALA A 57 4.95 6.78 -1.21
C ALA A 57 4.72 7.42 0.17
N VAL A 58 5.57 7.09 1.14
CA VAL A 58 5.53 7.52 2.55
C VAL A 58 6.92 7.44 3.16
N PRO A 59 7.21 8.11 4.29
CA PRO A 59 8.42 7.87 5.08
C PRO A 59 8.36 6.46 5.69
N TRP A 60 8.95 5.48 5.01
CA TRP A 60 8.86 4.06 5.38
C TRP A 60 9.48 3.76 6.74
N GLU A 61 10.48 4.52 7.15
CA GLU A 61 11.13 4.48 8.46
C GLU A 61 10.19 4.85 9.61
N GLU A 62 9.18 5.69 9.36
CA GLU A 62 8.15 6.01 10.35
C GLU A 62 7.06 4.93 10.40
N VAL A 63 6.78 4.28 9.26
CA VAL A 63 5.76 3.23 9.12
C VAL A 63 6.27 1.87 9.64
N ILE A 64 7.54 1.56 9.38
CA ILE A 64 8.22 0.31 9.75
C ILE A 64 9.49 0.68 10.53
N PRO A 65 9.36 1.14 11.78
CA PRO A 65 10.51 1.58 12.56
C PRO A 65 11.44 0.40 12.90
N GLU A 66 12.75 0.60 12.71
CA GLU A 66 13.77 -0.44 12.91
C GLU A 66 13.86 -0.94 14.36
N ARG A 67 13.53 -0.08 15.33
CA ARG A 67 13.76 -0.27 16.76
C ARG A 67 13.16 -1.55 17.37
N ASP A 68 12.18 -2.16 16.71
CA ASP A 68 11.39 -3.26 17.26
C ASP A 68 11.53 -4.59 16.48
N GLY A 69 12.47 -4.68 15.52
CA GLY A 69 12.66 -5.90 14.72
C GLY A 69 11.40 -6.30 13.93
N LEU A 70 10.61 -5.29 13.53
CA LEU A 70 9.34 -5.49 12.84
C LEU A 70 9.54 -6.19 11.51
N LYS A 71 8.57 -7.03 11.15
CA LYS A 71 8.51 -7.71 9.87
C LYS A 71 7.32 -7.21 9.09
N PHE A 72 7.49 -7.04 7.78
CA PHE A 72 6.40 -6.71 6.88
C PHE A 72 6.23 -7.78 5.80
N GLY A 73 5.00 -7.89 5.31
CA GLY A 73 4.63 -8.73 4.19
C GLY A 73 3.88 -7.90 3.15
N VAL A 74 4.07 -8.21 1.88
CA VAL A 74 3.39 -7.53 0.77
C VAL A 74 2.39 -8.48 0.14
N GLU A 75 1.15 -8.02 0.01
CA GLU A 75 0.10 -8.62 -0.79
C GLU A 75 -0.27 -7.68 -1.93
N THR A 76 -0.31 -8.20 -3.16
CA THR A 76 -0.67 -7.42 -4.35
C THR A 76 -1.83 -8.07 -5.08
N ARG A 77 -2.67 -7.23 -5.68
CA ARG A 77 -3.73 -7.68 -6.57
C ARG A 77 -3.71 -6.81 -7.82
N VAL A 78 -3.36 -7.41 -8.95
CA VAL A 78 -3.46 -6.77 -10.26
C VAL A 78 -4.72 -7.29 -10.94
N TRP A 79 -5.51 -6.37 -11.48
CA TRP A 79 -6.68 -6.69 -12.30
C TRP A 79 -6.76 -5.67 -13.43
N ASP A 80 -7.11 -6.13 -14.64
CA ASP A 80 -7.38 -5.29 -15.82
C ASP A 80 -6.36 -4.16 -16.03
N CYS A 81 -5.07 -4.51 -16.06
CA CYS A 81 -3.97 -3.58 -16.22
C CYS A 81 -3.15 -3.94 -17.46
N SER A 82 -2.95 -2.98 -18.37
CA SER A 82 -2.19 -3.18 -19.61
C SER A 82 -0.67 -3.19 -19.40
N GLN A 83 -0.17 -2.51 -18.36
CA GLN A 83 1.26 -2.37 -18.10
C GLN A 83 1.83 -3.49 -17.22
N ILE A 84 0.98 -4.21 -16.48
CA ILE A 84 1.39 -5.25 -15.52
C ILE A 84 0.40 -6.40 -15.59
N SER A 85 0.91 -7.60 -15.89
CA SER A 85 0.11 -8.82 -16.00
C SER A 85 0.33 -9.80 -14.84
N SER A 86 1.32 -9.57 -13.98
CA SER A 86 1.70 -10.48 -12.89
C SER A 86 1.67 -9.78 -11.54
N SER A 87 0.74 -10.20 -10.67
CA SER A 87 0.72 -9.77 -9.27
C SER A 87 2.02 -10.13 -8.55
N HIS A 88 2.66 -11.25 -8.90
CA HIS A 88 3.92 -11.65 -8.28
C HIS A 88 5.08 -10.71 -8.66
N ALA A 89 5.16 -10.30 -9.93
CA ALA A 89 6.16 -9.32 -10.36
C ALA A 89 5.95 -7.98 -9.65
N ALA A 90 4.70 -7.51 -9.53
CA ALA A 90 4.37 -6.32 -8.75
C ALA A 90 4.81 -6.47 -7.28
N LYS A 91 4.51 -7.61 -6.65
CA LYS A 91 4.89 -7.89 -5.25
C LYS A 91 6.39 -7.79 -5.00
N ILE A 92 7.20 -8.34 -5.91
CA ILE A 92 8.66 -8.26 -5.81
C ILE A 92 9.10 -6.80 -5.85
N ARG A 93 8.63 -6.02 -6.83
CA ARG A 93 9.01 -4.61 -6.98
C ARG A 93 8.57 -3.72 -5.81
N VAL A 94 7.37 -3.93 -5.28
CA VAL A 94 6.92 -3.25 -4.06
C VAL A 94 7.84 -3.57 -2.89
N LYS A 95 8.22 -4.85 -2.71
CA LYS A 95 9.10 -5.25 -1.62
C LYS A 95 10.49 -4.65 -1.76
N ASP A 96 11.07 -4.68 -2.96
CA ASP A 96 12.38 -4.09 -3.26
C ASP A 96 12.37 -2.59 -2.92
N ALA A 97 11.35 -1.86 -3.39
CA ALA A 97 11.22 -0.42 -3.17
C ALA A 97 11.15 -0.04 -1.69
N ILE A 98 10.41 -0.81 -0.87
CA ILE A 98 10.32 -0.59 0.57
C ILE A 98 11.66 -0.86 1.25
N CYS A 99 12.32 -1.98 0.90
CA CYS A 99 13.63 -2.31 1.47
C CYS A 99 14.68 -1.24 1.13
N ASP A 100 14.72 -0.79 -0.12
CA ASP A 100 15.68 0.23 -0.55
C ASP A 100 15.38 1.59 0.11
N ALA A 101 14.11 1.96 0.27
CA ALA A 101 13.73 3.18 0.98
C ALA A 101 14.17 3.15 2.46
N LEU A 102 14.04 2.01 3.12
CA LEU A 102 14.51 1.83 4.51
C LEU A 102 16.03 1.90 4.60
N VAL A 103 16.75 1.34 3.63
CA VAL A 103 18.22 1.41 3.57
C VAL A 103 18.69 2.85 3.29
N ASP A 104 18.04 3.57 2.39
CA ASP A 104 18.41 4.95 2.03
C ASP A 104 18.17 5.96 3.16
N ALA A 105 17.30 5.63 4.13
CA ALA A 105 16.98 6.48 5.28
C ALA A 105 17.98 6.34 6.45
N THR A 106 18.86 5.34 6.42
CA THR A 106 19.84 5.00 7.47
C THR A 106 21.23 5.53 7.14
#